data_AF-A0A2Z4L6X3-F1
#
_entry.id   AF-A0A2Z4L6X3-F1
#
_cell.length_a   1.000
_cell.length_b   1.000
_cell.length_c   1.000
_cell.angle_alpha   90.00
_cell.angle_beta   90.00
_cell.angle_gamma   90.00
#
_symmetry.space_group_name_H-M   'P 1'
#
loop_
_entity.id
_entity.type
_entity.pdbx_description
1 polymer ?
#
loop_
_entity_poly.entity_id
_entity_poly.type
_entity_poly.pdbx_seq_one_letter_code
_entity_poly.pdbx_strand_id
1 'polypeptide(L)'
;MKYLQIKSTNEDILENCENGGAVTSLLLSLLEEDMVDGILNVKKNDSVYDGMPSYITTKDELLETSGSLHCAPIMTADIIAKFLKDQTIAVTTKPCDAMAIDEILKRHGLNRDNLYMIGLNCGGTVSPLVAEKMVELFYDVNPDDVVSEEINKGMFIIELANGEEKSVKIDDLELEGYGRRKNCQRCELKIPRKADVACGNWGSSKGYTFVEINTPRGEELIQNAIDKGYIEVKEPSEKQITIRGKVENVMKKMAKKAQKKQLETEYPTPEEFNKILTRCIKCYRCRDVCPVCNCRVCSLERDFFEEKPTDKPDPLLMHGLRMGHMAFSCINCGQCEDVCPMEIPLAKLYQKVQLKYKEDTGYIAGVSPDKAPMYSKLKEEIIE
;
A
#
# COMPACT_ATOMS: atom_id res chain seq x y z
N MET A 1 17.26 -12.73 10.74
CA MET A 1 16.29 -12.65 9.63
C MET A 1 16.44 -13.91 8.82
N LYS A 2 15.33 -14.62 8.56
CA LYS A 2 15.32 -15.85 7.75
C LYS A 2 14.82 -15.50 6.35
N TYR A 3 15.56 -15.92 5.34
CA TYR A 3 15.28 -15.61 3.94
C TYR A 3 15.17 -16.90 3.14
N LEU A 4 14.22 -16.95 2.22
CA LEU A 4 14.00 -18.07 1.32
C LEU A 4 13.79 -17.56 -0.10
N GLN A 5 14.03 -18.43 -1.07
CA GLN A 5 13.53 -18.30 -2.43
C GLN A 5 12.48 -19.37 -2.62
N ILE A 6 11.27 -18.96 -2.95
CA ILE A 6 10.10 -19.83 -3.02
C ILE A 6 9.59 -19.91 -4.45
N LYS A 7 9.25 -21.12 -4.88
CA LYS A 7 8.58 -21.40 -6.15
C LYS A 7 7.33 -22.26 -5.88
N SER A 8 6.24 -21.98 -6.57
CA SER A 8 5.03 -22.80 -6.56
C SER A 8 5.30 -24.16 -7.21
N THR A 9 4.63 -25.20 -6.71
CA THR A 9 4.54 -26.52 -7.37
C THR A 9 3.33 -26.62 -8.30
N ASN A 10 2.42 -25.65 -8.27
CA ASN A 10 1.19 -25.65 -9.05
C ASN A 10 1.42 -24.97 -10.41
N GLU A 11 1.18 -25.71 -11.50
CA GLU A 11 1.39 -25.23 -12.87
C GLU A 11 0.48 -24.06 -13.24
N ASP A 12 -0.81 -24.11 -12.88
CA ASP A 12 -1.78 -23.01 -13.12
C ASP A 12 -1.29 -21.69 -12.48
N ILE A 13 -0.70 -21.78 -11.29
CA ILE A 13 -0.12 -20.61 -10.59
C ILE A 13 1.12 -20.13 -11.34
N LEU A 14 2.00 -21.03 -11.77
CA LEU A 14 3.25 -20.66 -12.44
C LEU A 14 3.01 -19.97 -13.78
N GLU A 15 1.96 -20.35 -14.51
CA GLU A 15 1.58 -19.72 -15.78
C GLU A 15 1.10 -18.28 -15.62
N ASN A 16 0.48 -17.93 -14.49
CA ASN A 16 -0.16 -16.64 -14.28
C ASN A 16 0.58 -15.72 -13.28
N CYS A 17 1.66 -16.20 -12.66
CA CYS A 17 2.35 -15.43 -11.63
C CYS A 17 3.44 -14.50 -12.17
N GLU A 18 3.67 -13.39 -11.46
CA GLU A 18 4.75 -12.46 -11.77
C GLU A 18 6.16 -13.06 -11.60
N ASN A 19 6.33 -13.93 -10.59
CA ASN A 19 7.65 -14.37 -10.12
C ASN A 19 7.69 -15.89 -9.96
N GLY A 20 7.78 -16.38 -8.73
CA GLY A 20 7.73 -17.81 -8.42
C GLY A 20 6.39 -18.29 -7.91
N GLY A 21 5.31 -17.50 -8.00
CA GLY A 21 3.98 -17.94 -7.52
C GLY A 21 3.84 -18.12 -6.01
N ALA A 22 4.84 -17.69 -5.22
CA ALA A 22 4.85 -17.93 -3.77
C ALA A 22 3.65 -17.31 -3.04
N VAL A 23 3.26 -16.08 -3.39
CA VAL A 23 2.13 -15.38 -2.74
C VAL A 23 0.83 -16.15 -2.96
N THR A 24 0.49 -16.44 -4.22
CA THR A 24 -0.71 -17.20 -4.57
C THR A 24 -0.70 -18.60 -3.94
N SER A 25 0.45 -19.27 -3.90
CA SER A 25 0.55 -20.62 -3.31
C SER A 25 0.36 -20.64 -1.79
N LEU A 26 0.92 -19.65 -1.08
CA LEU A 26 0.71 -19.51 0.36
C LEU A 26 -0.75 -19.16 0.69
N LEU A 27 -1.37 -18.30 -0.11
CA LEU A 27 -2.80 -18.01 0.01
C LEU A 27 -3.65 -19.26 -0.27
N LEU A 28 -3.31 -20.02 -1.31
CA LEU A 28 -4.01 -21.27 -1.64
C LEU A 28 -3.89 -22.28 -0.50
N SER A 29 -2.71 -22.43 0.10
CA SER A 29 -2.52 -23.33 1.24
C SER A 29 -3.36 -22.93 2.46
N LEU A 30 -3.56 -21.63 2.70
CA LEU A 30 -4.42 -21.17 3.80
C LEU A 30 -5.90 -21.46 3.52
N LEU A 31 -6.31 -21.36 2.26
CA LEU A 31 -7.69 -21.60 1.83
C LEU A 31 -8.05 -23.10 1.83
N GLU A 32 -7.22 -23.95 1.22
CA GLU A 32 -7.50 -25.39 1.10
C GLU A 32 -7.35 -26.15 2.41
N GLU A 33 -6.59 -25.61 3.37
CA GLU A 33 -6.44 -26.18 4.72
C GLU A 33 -7.42 -25.56 5.74
N ASP A 34 -8.44 -24.82 5.27
CA ASP A 34 -9.48 -24.20 6.09
C ASP A 34 -8.91 -23.32 7.24
N MET A 35 -7.76 -22.68 7.03
CA MET A 35 -7.11 -21.83 8.04
C MET A 35 -7.65 -20.41 8.09
N VAL A 36 -8.41 -20.01 7.07
CA VAL A 36 -9.02 -18.68 6.92
C VAL A 36 -10.44 -18.81 6.37
N ASP A 37 -11.32 -17.92 6.77
CA ASP A 37 -12.69 -17.79 6.24
C ASP A 37 -12.70 -17.31 4.78
N GLY A 38 -11.66 -16.57 4.40
CA GLY A 38 -11.47 -16.07 3.04
C GLY A 38 -10.22 -15.21 2.88
N ILE A 39 -9.97 -14.80 1.64
CA ILE A 39 -8.79 -14.03 1.25
C ILE A 39 -9.23 -12.68 0.70
N LEU A 40 -8.74 -11.58 1.28
CA LEU A 40 -8.88 -10.25 0.70
C LEU A 40 -7.66 -9.96 -0.19
N ASN A 41 -7.86 -9.93 -1.51
CA ASN A 41 -6.81 -9.60 -2.49
C ASN A 41 -7.33 -8.58 -3.51
N VAL A 42 -6.47 -8.17 -4.46
CA VAL A 42 -6.86 -7.29 -5.57
C VAL A 42 -6.87 -8.10 -6.87
N LYS A 43 -8.02 -8.13 -7.52
CA LYS A 43 -8.25 -8.77 -8.82
C LYS A 43 -8.06 -7.75 -9.95
N LYS A 44 -7.51 -8.18 -11.09
CA LYS A 44 -7.53 -7.38 -12.34
C LYS A 44 -8.97 -7.31 -12.86
N ASN A 45 -9.46 -6.10 -13.14
CA ASN A 45 -10.77 -5.92 -13.75
C ASN A 45 -10.66 -5.84 -15.28
N ASP A 46 -11.22 -4.80 -15.91
CA ASP A 46 -11.30 -4.66 -17.36
C ASP A 46 -9.92 -4.53 -18.02
N SER A 47 -8.96 -3.89 -17.35
CA SER A 47 -7.60 -3.67 -17.85
C SER A 47 -6.53 -3.92 -16.79
N VAL A 48 -5.25 -3.93 -17.20
CA VAL A 48 -4.09 -3.97 -16.29
C VAL A 48 -3.99 -2.74 -15.37
N TYR A 49 -4.74 -1.67 -15.68
CA TYR A 49 -4.78 -0.44 -14.90
C TYR A 49 -5.85 -0.48 -13.79
N ASP A 50 -6.79 -1.42 -13.87
CA ASP A 50 -7.96 -1.49 -13.00
C ASP A 50 -7.83 -2.62 -11.97
N GLY A 51 -7.66 -2.23 -10.71
CA GLY A 51 -7.70 -3.16 -9.58
C GLY A 51 -9.04 -3.14 -8.87
N MET A 52 -9.54 -4.31 -8.49
CA MET A 52 -10.76 -4.49 -7.70
C MET A 52 -10.47 -5.30 -6.43
N PRO A 53 -10.63 -4.73 -5.22
CA PRO A 53 -10.58 -5.50 -3.99
C PRO A 53 -11.66 -6.58 -4.03
N SER A 54 -11.26 -7.83 -3.83
CA SER A 54 -12.12 -8.99 -3.96
C SER A 54 -11.93 -9.89 -2.74
N TYR A 55 -13.06 -10.35 -2.19
CA TYR A 55 -13.08 -11.33 -1.12
C TYR A 55 -13.26 -12.72 -1.75
N ILE A 56 -12.24 -13.55 -1.62
CA ILE A 56 -12.05 -14.79 -2.36
C ILE A 56 -12.27 -15.97 -1.43
N THR A 57 -13.03 -16.96 -1.90
CA THR A 57 -13.33 -18.18 -1.12
C THR A 57 -13.07 -19.46 -1.91
N THR A 58 -12.63 -19.34 -3.16
CA THR A 58 -12.36 -20.48 -4.04
C THR A 58 -10.97 -20.39 -4.70
N LYS A 59 -10.43 -21.54 -5.11
CA LYS A 59 -9.15 -21.62 -5.85
C LYS A 59 -9.22 -20.83 -7.16
N ASP A 60 -10.30 -20.97 -7.92
CA ASP A 60 -10.43 -20.34 -9.24
C ASP A 60 -10.42 -18.81 -9.15
N GLU A 61 -11.19 -18.25 -8.21
CA GLU A 61 -11.16 -16.81 -7.91
C GLU A 61 -9.77 -16.34 -7.44
N LEU A 62 -9.04 -17.16 -6.70
CA LEU A 62 -7.69 -16.82 -6.24
C LEU A 62 -6.71 -16.69 -7.41
N LEU A 63 -6.78 -17.59 -8.39
CA LEU A 63 -5.90 -17.57 -9.57
C LEU A 63 -6.07 -16.26 -10.37
N GLU A 64 -7.28 -15.72 -10.45
CA GLU A 64 -7.59 -14.44 -11.10
C GLU A 64 -6.96 -13.21 -10.41
N THR A 65 -6.39 -13.39 -9.22
CA THR A 65 -5.69 -12.32 -8.47
C THR A 65 -4.17 -12.44 -8.51
N SER A 66 -3.65 -13.32 -9.38
CA SER A 66 -2.22 -13.47 -9.64
C SER A 66 -1.68 -12.31 -10.49
N GLY A 67 -0.37 -12.05 -10.35
CA GLY A 67 0.31 -10.97 -11.04
C GLY A 67 0.41 -9.69 -10.21
N SER A 68 1.11 -8.70 -10.75
CA SER A 68 1.24 -7.38 -10.13
C SER A 68 0.30 -6.37 -10.76
N LEU A 69 -0.25 -5.47 -9.95
CA LEU A 69 -1.05 -4.34 -10.40
C LEU A 69 -0.48 -3.04 -9.80
N HIS A 70 0.62 -2.53 -10.36
CA HIS A 70 1.27 -1.30 -9.92
C HIS A 70 0.42 -0.06 -10.23
N CYS A 71 -0.52 -0.17 -11.15
CA CYS A 71 -1.46 0.88 -11.55
C CYS A 71 -2.74 0.91 -10.69
N ALA A 72 -2.86 0.03 -9.69
CA ALA A 72 -4.00 -0.04 -8.78
C ALA A 72 -3.64 0.55 -7.38
N PRO A 73 -3.76 1.88 -7.16
CA PRO A 73 -3.39 2.54 -5.91
C PRO A 73 -4.43 2.34 -4.80
N ILE A 74 -4.85 1.11 -4.54
CA ILE A 74 -5.93 0.79 -3.61
C ILE A 74 -5.36 0.36 -2.24
N MET A 75 -6.09 0.71 -1.18
CA MET A 75 -5.82 0.25 0.18
C MET A 75 -6.89 -0.75 0.60
N THR A 76 -6.50 -1.79 1.34
CA THR A 76 -7.44 -2.82 1.83
C THR A 76 -7.75 -2.70 3.32
N ALA A 77 -6.93 -1.97 4.08
CA ALA A 77 -7.02 -1.91 5.54
C ALA A 77 -8.37 -1.42 6.08
N ASP A 78 -9.01 -0.46 5.41
CA ASP A 78 -10.31 0.05 5.85
C ASP A 78 -11.46 -0.91 5.53
N ILE A 79 -11.37 -1.65 4.43
CA ILE A 79 -12.31 -2.73 4.10
C ILE A 79 -12.31 -3.77 5.21
N ILE A 80 -11.12 -4.18 5.66
CA ILE A 80 -10.98 -5.15 6.77
C ILE A 80 -11.64 -4.61 8.03
N ALA A 81 -11.28 -3.38 8.43
CA ALA A 81 -11.78 -2.78 9.68
C ALA A 81 -13.30 -2.55 9.69
N LYS A 82 -13.89 -2.24 8.53
CA LYS A 82 -15.33 -1.94 8.42
C LYS A 82 -16.18 -3.20 8.27
N PHE A 83 -15.71 -4.19 7.50
CA PHE A 83 -16.55 -5.28 7.03
C PHE A 83 -16.08 -6.68 7.44
N LEU A 84 -14.80 -6.88 7.76
CA LEU A 84 -14.21 -8.21 7.97
C LEU A 84 -13.54 -8.37 9.35
N LYS A 85 -13.76 -7.43 10.27
CA LYS A 85 -13.06 -7.36 11.58
C LYS A 85 -13.23 -8.63 12.44
N ASP A 86 -14.34 -9.35 12.27
CA ASP A 86 -14.72 -10.52 13.07
C ASP A 86 -14.35 -11.85 12.38
N GLN A 87 -13.81 -11.81 11.16
CA GLN A 87 -13.40 -12.99 10.39
C GLN A 87 -11.90 -13.22 10.50
N THR A 88 -11.48 -14.48 10.39
CA THR A 88 -10.08 -14.86 10.19
C THR A 88 -9.77 -14.85 8.70
N ILE A 89 -8.98 -13.89 8.23
CA ILE A 89 -8.71 -13.72 6.79
C ILE A 89 -7.22 -13.74 6.47
N ALA A 90 -6.89 -14.10 5.24
CA ALA A 90 -5.59 -13.75 4.66
C ALA A 90 -5.71 -12.48 3.82
N VAL A 91 -4.66 -11.67 3.82
CA VAL A 91 -4.63 -10.43 3.03
C VAL A 91 -3.24 -10.15 2.48
N THR A 92 -3.17 -9.76 1.21
CA THR A 92 -1.95 -9.24 0.61
C THR A 92 -1.78 -7.76 1.01
N THR A 93 -0.56 -7.38 1.39
CA THR A 93 -0.31 -6.03 1.91
C THR A 93 0.87 -5.36 1.24
N LYS A 94 0.65 -4.17 0.67
CA LYS A 94 1.75 -3.25 0.39
C LYS A 94 2.25 -2.67 1.72
N PRO A 95 3.43 -2.03 1.76
CA PRO A 95 3.93 -1.40 2.99
C PRO A 95 2.96 -0.42 3.62
N CYS A 96 2.21 0.34 2.82
CA CYS A 96 1.18 1.24 3.33
C CYS A 96 -0.01 0.48 3.94
N ASP A 97 -0.46 -0.63 3.34
CA ASP A 97 -1.53 -1.46 3.90
C ASP A 97 -1.13 -2.03 5.25
N ALA A 98 0.08 -2.61 5.34
CA ALA A 98 0.60 -3.14 6.59
C ALA A 98 0.72 -2.05 7.68
N MET A 99 1.17 -0.85 7.32
CA MET A 99 1.20 0.30 8.24
C MET A 99 -0.20 0.73 8.68
N ALA A 100 -1.18 0.73 7.77
CA ALA A 100 -2.55 1.09 8.11
C ALA A 100 -3.18 0.09 9.08
N ILE A 101 -3.04 -1.21 8.80
CA ILE A 101 -3.52 -2.29 9.66
C ILE A 101 -2.89 -2.18 11.06
N ASP A 102 -1.58 -1.94 11.15
CA ASP A 102 -0.87 -1.75 12.42
C ASP A 102 -1.40 -0.54 13.22
N GLU A 103 -1.68 0.59 12.56
CA GLU A 103 -2.30 1.76 13.22
C GLU A 103 -3.74 1.48 13.68
N ILE A 104 -4.51 0.70 12.91
CA ILE A 104 -5.87 0.30 13.27
C ILE A 104 -5.86 -0.65 14.48
N LEU A 105 -4.96 -1.64 14.49
CA LEU A 105 -4.78 -2.60 15.58
C LEU A 105 -4.51 -1.90 16.91
N LYS A 106 -3.59 -0.92 16.91
CA LYS A 106 -3.31 -0.10 18.10
C LYS A 106 -4.57 0.59 18.60
N ARG A 107 -5.43 1.05 17.69
CA ARG A 107 -6.68 1.75 18.02
C ARG A 107 -7.84 0.81 18.35
N HIS A 108 -7.55 -0.48 18.61
CA HIS A 108 -8.51 -1.54 18.93
C HIS A 108 -9.59 -1.76 17.85
N GLY A 109 -9.26 -1.49 16.59
CA GLY A 109 -10.19 -1.68 15.47
C GLY A 109 -10.17 -3.08 14.86
N LEU A 110 -9.16 -3.90 15.19
CA LEU A 110 -8.93 -5.23 14.62
C LEU A 110 -8.30 -6.16 15.67
N ASN A 111 -8.40 -7.48 15.44
CA ASN A 111 -7.62 -8.49 16.13
C ASN A 111 -6.48 -8.98 15.23
N ARG A 112 -5.23 -8.95 15.71
CA ARG A 112 -4.05 -9.38 14.91
C ARG A 112 -4.07 -10.88 14.62
N ASP A 113 -4.63 -11.67 15.53
CA ASP A 113 -4.68 -13.13 15.41
C ASP A 113 -5.63 -13.58 14.29
N ASN A 114 -6.58 -12.73 13.91
CA ASN A 114 -7.51 -12.95 12.81
C ASN A 114 -6.91 -12.63 11.43
N LEU A 115 -5.64 -12.20 11.35
CA LEU A 115 -5.05 -11.73 10.09
C LEU A 115 -3.80 -12.53 9.74
N TYR A 116 -3.82 -13.20 8.59
CA TYR A 116 -2.61 -13.65 7.90
C TYR A 116 -2.19 -12.57 6.90
N MET A 117 -1.05 -11.94 7.13
CA MET A 117 -0.57 -10.83 6.29
C MET A 117 0.57 -11.31 5.39
N ILE A 118 0.36 -11.35 4.08
CA ILE A 118 1.39 -11.66 3.10
C ILE A 118 1.83 -10.36 2.43
N GLY A 119 3.03 -9.90 2.78
CA GLY A 119 3.53 -8.60 2.37
C GLY A 119 4.16 -8.63 0.97
N LEU A 120 3.97 -7.56 0.21
CA LEU A 120 4.60 -7.32 -1.09
C LEU A 120 5.59 -6.17 -0.99
N ASN A 121 6.85 -6.36 -1.40
CA ASN A 121 7.78 -5.23 -1.52
C ASN A 121 7.27 -4.25 -2.58
N CYS A 122 7.35 -2.95 -2.31
CA CYS A 122 6.71 -1.96 -3.17
C CYS A 122 7.66 -0.79 -3.48
N GLY A 123 7.81 -0.51 -4.78
CA GLY A 123 8.53 0.67 -5.27
C GLY A 123 7.70 1.95 -5.32
N GLY A 124 6.38 1.80 -5.31
CA GLY A 124 5.35 2.83 -5.48
C GLY A 124 4.26 2.32 -6.41
N THR A 125 3.22 3.14 -6.60
CA THR A 125 2.09 2.85 -7.51
C THR A 125 1.91 4.02 -8.45
N VAL A 126 1.32 3.76 -9.61
CA VAL A 126 0.95 4.76 -10.63
C VAL A 126 -0.57 4.91 -10.59
N SER A 127 -1.11 6.10 -10.87
CA SER A 127 -2.56 6.27 -10.99
C SER A 127 -3.03 5.73 -12.36
N PRO A 128 -4.20 5.07 -12.46
CA PRO A 128 -4.66 4.43 -13.71
C PRO A 128 -4.59 5.35 -14.94
N LEU A 129 -5.25 6.51 -14.89
CA LEU A 129 -5.23 7.49 -15.99
C LEU A 129 -3.85 8.09 -16.28
N VAL A 130 -2.93 8.10 -15.31
CA VAL A 130 -1.54 8.52 -15.54
C VAL A 130 -0.79 7.41 -16.26
N ALA A 131 -1.09 6.14 -15.96
CA ALA A 131 -0.51 4.98 -16.61
C ALA A 131 -0.97 4.84 -18.07
N GLU A 132 -2.26 5.06 -18.34
CA GLU A 132 -2.77 5.09 -19.72
C GLU A 132 -2.09 6.19 -20.54
N LYS A 133 -2.08 7.43 -20.03
CA LYS A 133 -1.44 8.56 -20.72
C LYS A 133 0.05 8.37 -20.94
N MET A 134 0.76 7.76 -19.98
CA MET A 134 2.19 7.54 -20.19
C MET A 134 2.44 6.45 -21.24
N VAL A 135 1.58 5.44 -21.35
CA VAL A 135 1.66 4.41 -22.39
C VAL A 135 1.45 5.04 -23.77
N GLU A 136 0.44 5.89 -23.93
CA GLU A 136 0.23 6.63 -25.18
C GLU A 136 1.44 7.50 -25.54
N LEU A 137 1.92 8.33 -24.59
CA LEU A 137 2.89 9.38 -24.89
C LEU A 137 4.34 8.90 -24.98
N PHE A 138 4.73 7.91 -24.17
CA PHE A 138 6.13 7.48 -24.06
C PHE A 138 6.42 6.14 -24.73
N TYR A 139 5.39 5.36 -25.05
CA TYR A 139 5.53 4.05 -25.69
C TYR A 139 4.94 4.02 -27.11
N ASP A 140 4.15 5.04 -27.48
CA ASP A 140 3.41 5.13 -28.75
C ASP A 140 2.55 3.87 -28.95
N VAL A 141 1.74 3.56 -27.93
CA VAL A 141 0.92 2.35 -27.82
C VAL A 141 -0.47 2.75 -27.34
N ASN A 142 -1.51 2.09 -27.85
CA ASN A 142 -2.85 2.19 -27.29
C ASN A 142 -2.89 1.42 -25.95
N PRO A 143 -3.26 2.05 -24.81
CA PRO A 143 -3.32 1.40 -23.50
C PRO A 143 -4.13 0.10 -23.48
N ASP A 144 -5.17 -0.01 -24.31
CA ASP A 144 -6.01 -1.21 -24.40
C ASP A 144 -5.27 -2.45 -24.94
N ASP A 145 -4.13 -2.25 -25.64
CA ASP A 145 -3.32 -3.34 -26.19
C ASP A 145 -2.32 -3.92 -25.18
N VAL A 146 -2.22 -3.32 -23.97
CA VAL A 146 -1.30 -3.75 -22.92
C VAL A 146 -1.90 -4.89 -22.11
N VAL A 147 -1.21 -6.03 -22.10
CA VAL A 147 -1.67 -7.27 -21.42
C VAL A 147 -0.99 -7.50 -20.07
N SER A 148 0.18 -6.90 -19.85
CA SER A 148 0.94 -6.98 -18.61
C SER A 148 1.82 -5.75 -18.37
N GLU A 149 2.14 -5.48 -17.10
CA GLU A 149 3.08 -4.44 -16.69
C GLU A 149 3.99 -4.91 -15.56
N GLU A 150 5.28 -4.56 -15.63
CA GLU A 150 6.26 -4.86 -14.58
C GLU A 150 7.10 -3.61 -14.24
N ILE A 151 7.40 -3.42 -12.96
CA ILE A 151 8.46 -2.53 -12.52
C ILE A 151 9.70 -3.31 -12.13
N ASN A 152 10.72 -3.26 -12.98
CA ASN A 152 11.96 -3.99 -12.78
C ASN A 152 13.19 -3.14 -13.07
N LYS A 153 14.18 -3.18 -12.17
CA LYS A 153 15.47 -2.45 -12.30
C LYS A 153 15.33 -0.95 -12.65
N GLY A 154 14.26 -0.30 -12.20
CA GLY A 154 14.00 1.13 -12.45
C GLY A 154 13.33 1.44 -13.80
N MET A 155 12.94 0.40 -14.54
CA MET A 155 12.15 0.49 -15.75
C MET A 155 10.68 0.23 -15.42
N PHE A 156 9.78 0.94 -16.10
CA PHE A 156 8.39 0.56 -16.25
C PHE A 156 8.28 -0.19 -17.59
N ILE A 157 7.92 -1.47 -17.52
CA ILE A 157 7.90 -2.40 -18.65
C ILE A 157 6.44 -2.70 -18.95
N ILE A 158 6.06 -2.66 -20.22
CA ILE A 158 4.76 -3.12 -20.71
C ILE A 158 4.97 -4.26 -21.69
N GLU A 159 4.03 -5.21 -21.69
CA GLU A 159 3.93 -6.28 -22.66
C GLU A 159 2.63 -6.11 -23.46
N LEU A 160 2.72 -6.26 -24.78
CA LEU A 160 1.58 -6.20 -25.69
C LEU A 160 1.07 -7.60 -26.03
N ALA A 161 -0.17 -7.71 -26.51
CA ALA A 161 -0.77 -9.00 -26.89
C ALA A 161 0.01 -9.80 -27.95
N ASN A 162 0.86 -9.13 -28.74
CA ASN A 162 1.74 -9.78 -29.72
C ASN A 162 3.07 -10.31 -29.12
N GLY A 163 3.28 -10.16 -27.80
CA GLY A 163 4.50 -10.53 -27.08
C GLY A 163 5.63 -9.50 -27.16
N GLU A 164 5.39 -8.31 -27.73
CA GLU A 164 6.37 -7.23 -27.74
C GLU A 164 6.49 -6.60 -26.35
N GLU A 165 7.72 -6.52 -25.83
CA GLU A 165 8.04 -5.79 -24.60
C GLU A 165 8.62 -4.41 -24.92
N LYS A 166 8.07 -3.37 -24.28
CA LYS A 166 8.61 -2.02 -24.33
C LYS A 166 8.91 -1.52 -22.92
N SER A 167 9.92 -0.66 -22.76
CA SER A 167 10.30 -0.15 -21.44
C SER A 167 10.79 1.28 -21.46
N VAL A 168 10.42 2.04 -20.42
CA VAL A 168 10.87 3.43 -20.18
C VAL A 168 11.37 3.54 -18.74
N LYS A 169 12.37 4.38 -18.49
CA LYS A 169 12.87 4.62 -17.13
C LYS A 169 11.83 5.38 -16.31
N ILE A 170 11.59 4.93 -15.09
CA ILE A 170 10.65 5.59 -14.18
C ILE A 170 11.11 7.01 -13.85
N ASP A 171 12.41 7.24 -13.71
CA ASP A 171 12.93 8.57 -13.41
C ASP A 171 12.64 9.57 -14.55
N ASP A 172 12.67 9.12 -15.81
CA ASP A 172 12.35 9.96 -16.97
C ASP A 172 10.85 10.30 -16.99
N LEU A 173 9.98 9.32 -16.71
CA LEU A 173 8.54 9.55 -16.54
C LEU A 173 8.25 10.55 -15.42
N GLU A 174 8.93 10.43 -14.27
CA GLU A 174 8.73 11.31 -13.12
C GLU A 174 9.20 12.75 -13.36
N LEU A 175 10.24 12.94 -14.18
CA LEU A 175 10.74 14.26 -14.57
C LEU A 175 9.71 15.00 -15.44
N GLU A 176 9.02 14.29 -16.31
CA GLU A 176 7.95 14.83 -17.17
C GLU A 176 6.58 14.92 -16.46
N GLY A 177 6.53 14.61 -15.16
CA GLY A 177 5.32 14.74 -14.34
C GLY A 177 4.43 13.50 -14.29
N TYR A 178 4.84 12.38 -14.90
CA TYR A 178 4.17 11.09 -14.90
C TYR A 178 4.80 10.12 -13.86
N GLY A 179 4.58 8.82 -14.04
CA GLY A 179 5.15 7.77 -13.20
C GLY A 179 4.46 7.65 -11.84
N ARG A 180 5.22 7.31 -10.79
CA ARG A 180 4.65 6.97 -9.49
C ARG A 180 3.95 8.17 -8.86
N ARG A 181 2.87 7.91 -8.11
CA ARG A 181 2.18 8.90 -7.28
C ARG A 181 3.17 9.67 -6.39
N LYS A 182 2.99 10.99 -6.26
CA LYS A 182 3.93 11.88 -5.55
C LYS A 182 4.16 11.45 -4.10
N ASN A 183 3.15 10.95 -3.40
CA ASN A 183 3.30 10.40 -2.05
C ASN A 183 4.15 9.12 -2.03
N CYS A 184 4.01 8.23 -3.02
CA CYS A 184 4.84 7.02 -3.14
C CYS A 184 6.32 7.36 -3.37
N GLN A 185 6.61 8.41 -4.14
CA GLN A 185 7.98 8.89 -4.35
C GLN A 185 8.67 9.25 -3.02
N ARG A 186 7.92 9.73 -2.01
CA ARG A 186 8.42 10.13 -0.69
C ARG A 186 8.38 9.03 0.37
N CYS A 187 7.95 7.82 0.03
CA CYS A 187 7.82 6.71 0.98
C CYS A 187 9.17 6.03 1.22
N GLU A 188 9.61 5.91 2.48
CA GLU A 188 10.84 5.19 2.84
C GLU A 188 10.61 3.71 3.16
N LEU A 189 9.38 3.30 3.44
CA LEU A 189 9.06 1.91 3.75
C LEU A 189 8.82 1.13 2.46
N LYS A 190 9.71 0.19 2.16
CA LYS A 190 9.72 -0.56 0.90
C LYS A 190 9.40 -2.04 1.08
N ILE A 191 9.86 -2.62 2.18
CA ILE A 191 9.62 -4.01 2.55
C ILE A 191 8.67 -4.03 3.75
N PRO A 192 7.49 -4.66 3.63
CA PRO A 192 6.44 -4.67 4.66
C PRO A 192 6.77 -5.65 5.81
N ARG A 193 7.78 -5.36 6.62
CA ARG A 193 8.22 -6.23 7.73
C ARG A 193 7.24 -6.39 8.90
N LYS A 194 6.07 -5.73 8.82
CA LYS A 194 4.94 -5.90 9.74
C LYS A 194 3.99 -7.04 9.31
N ALA A 195 4.08 -7.48 8.06
CA ALA A 195 3.40 -8.67 7.58
C ALA A 195 4.09 -9.94 8.10
N ASP A 196 3.43 -11.10 8.09
CA ASP A 196 4.00 -12.37 8.55
C ASP A 196 5.21 -12.78 7.70
N VAL A 197 5.09 -12.56 6.39
CA VAL A 197 6.17 -12.72 5.40
C VAL A 197 6.20 -11.52 4.47
N ALA A 198 7.37 -11.21 3.91
CA ALA A 198 7.53 -10.15 2.90
C ALA A 198 8.15 -10.71 1.62
N CYS A 199 7.38 -10.68 0.54
CA CYS A 199 7.63 -11.29 -0.75
C CYS A 199 8.00 -10.25 -1.82
N GLY A 200 8.79 -10.66 -2.82
CA GLY A 200 8.93 -9.93 -4.08
C GLY A 200 10.18 -10.32 -4.87
N ASN A 201 10.49 -9.53 -5.91
CA ASN A 201 11.53 -9.84 -6.90
C ASN A 201 12.95 -9.34 -6.53
N TRP A 202 13.11 -8.57 -5.45
CA TRP A 202 14.42 -8.00 -5.11
C TRP A 202 15.38 -9.06 -4.57
N GLY A 203 16.38 -9.40 -5.40
CA GLY A 203 17.39 -10.42 -5.10
C GLY A 203 16.95 -11.85 -5.44
N SER A 204 15.78 -12.04 -6.06
CA SER A 204 15.31 -13.38 -6.44
C SER A 204 16.08 -13.96 -7.62
N SER A 205 16.10 -15.29 -7.70
CA SER A 205 16.46 -16.03 -8.92
C SER A 205 15.31 -15.95 -9.93
N LYS A 206 15.60 -16.12 -11.21
CA LYS A 206 14.56 -16.27 -12.24
C LYS A 206 13.60 -17.41 -11.86
N GLY A 207 12.29 -17.15 -11.93
CA GLY A 207 11.23 -18.10 -11.59
C GLY A 207 11.07 -18.39 -10.09
N TYR A 208 11.64 -17.57 -9.21
CA TYR A 208 11.48 -17.66 -7.77
C TYR A 208 11.04 -16.31 -7.20
N THR A 209 10.30 -16.34 -6.09
CA THR A 209 10.01 -15.16 -5.27
C THR A 209 10.98 -15.11 -4.09
N PHE A 210 11.59 -13.96 -3.82
CA PHE A 210 12.38 -13.76 -2.60
C PHE A 210 11.44 -13.49 -1.43
N VAL A 211 11.55 -14.29 -0.37
CA VAL A 211 10.68 -14.22 0.82
C VAL A 211 11.51 -13.99 2.08
N GLU A 212 11.10 -12.99 2.85
CA GLU A 212 11.65 -12.66 4.17
C GLU A 212 10.60 -13.03 5.23
N ILE A 213 10.97 -13.88 6.17
CA ILE A 213 10.09 -14.33 7.26
C ILE A 213 10.23 -13.34 8.42
N ASN A 214 9.13 -12.72 8.82
CA ASN A 214 9.13 -11.65 9.82
C ASN A 214 8.58 -12.09 11.18
N THR A 215 7.67 -13.08 11.21
CA THR A 215 6.98 -13.53 12.42
C THR A 215 7.07 -15.06 12.58
N PRO A 216 6.91 -15.59 13.81
CA PRO A 216 6.77 -17.04 14.03
C PRO A 216 5.61 -17.65 13.23
N ARG A 217 4.47 -16.93 13.12
CA ARG A 217 3.32 -17.35 12.30
C ARG A 217 3.68 -17.43 10.81
N GLY A 218 4.54 -16.53 10.32
CA GLY A 218 5.05 -16.59 8.95
C GLY A 218 5.97 -17.79 8.71
N GLU A 219 6.72 -18.22 9.73
CA GLU A 219 7.52 -19.45 9.67
C GLU A 219 6.63 -20.70 9.63
N GLU A 220 5.61 -20.76 10.48
CA GLU A 220 4.61 -21.83 10.49
C GLU A 220 3.86 -21.91 9.15
N LEU A 221 3.38 -20.79 8.62
CA LEU A 221 2.74 -20.70 7.30
C LEU A 221 3.60 -21.32 6.20
N ILE A 222 4.88 -20.97 6.15
CA ILE A 222 5.80 -21.50 5.14
C ILE A 222 6.04 -23.00 5.36
N GLN A 223 6.23 -23.43 6.60
CA GLN A 223 6.49 -24.85 6.89
C GLN A 223 5.29 -25.72 6.50
N ASN A 224 4.06 -25.29 6.83
CA ASN A 224 2.85 -25.99 6.43
C ASN A 224 2.74 -26.10 4.90
N ALA A 225 3.04 -25.02 4.17
CA ALA A 225 3.00 -25.02 2.72
C ALA A 225 4.07 -25.95 2.10
N ILE A 226 5.25 -26.10 2.72
CA ILE A 226 6.28 -27.06 2.32
C ILE A 226 5.79 -28.49 2.58
N ASP A 227 5.31 -28.77 3.79
CA ASP A 227 4.92 -30.12 4.23
C ASP A 227 3.75 -30.67 3.41
N LYS A 228 2.84 -29.80 2.98
CA LYS A 228 1.72 -30.13 2.09
C LYS A 228 2.05 -30.06 0.60
N GLY A 229 3.27 -29.65 0.23
CA GLY A 229 3.76 -29.68 -1.14
C GLY A 229 3.23 -28.56 -2.04
N TYR A 230 2.75 -27.44 -1.50
CA TYR A 230 2.33 -26.26 -2.28
C TYR A 230 3.51 -25.47 -2.85
N ILE A 231 4.68 -25.58 -2.23
CA ILE A 231 5.86 -24.79 -2.57
C ILE A 231 7.16 -25.60 -2.47
N GLU A 232 8.11 -25.23 -3.32
CA GLU A 232 9.52 -25.58 -3.22
C GLU A 232 10.33 -24.40 -2.70
N VAL A 233 11.30 -24.67 -1.83
CA VAL A 233 12.15 -23.63 -1.25
C VAL A 233 13.62 -23.92 -1.44
N LYS A 234 14.41 -22.86 -1.60
CA LYS A 234 15.87 -22.90 -1.52
C LYS A 234 16.39 -21.67 -0.81
N GLU A 235 17.59 -21.76 -0.25
CA GLU A 235 18.22 -20.61 0.39
C GLU A 235 18.76 -19.62 -0.65
N PRO A 236 18.65 -18.29 -0.42
CA PRO A 236 19.35 -17.30 -1.20
C PRO A 236 20.84 -17.26 -0.85
N SER A 237 21.70 -17.04 -1.85
CA SER A 237 23.12 -16.77 -1.62
C SER A 237 23.34 -15.42 -0.91
N GLU A 238 24.49 -15.24 -0.26
CA GLU A 238 24.88 -13.96 0.36
C GLU A 238 24.82 -12.79 -0.62
N LYS A 239 25.19 -13.05 -1.89
CA LYS A 239 25.11 -12.05 -2.97
C LYS A 239 23.68 -11.58 -3.20
N GLN A 240 22.71 -12.49 -3.18
CA GLN A 240 21.28 -12.18 -3.38
C GLN A 240 20.69 -11.39 -2.22
N ILE A 241 21.02 -11.77 -0.98
CA ILE A 241 20.65 -11.02 0.22
C ILE A 241 21.23 -9.59 0.15
N THR A 242 22.50 -9.48 -0.27
CA THR A 242 23.16 -8.19 -0.48
C THR A 242 22.47 -7.35 -1.56
N ILE A 243 22.04 -7.96 -2.68
CA ILE A 243 21.31 -7.28 -3.75
C ILE A 243 19.98 -6.72 -3.21
N ARG A 244 19.19 -7.53 -2.49
CA ARG A 244 17.94 -7.09 -1.87
C ARG A 244 18.14 -5.84 -1.01
N GLY A 245 19.13 -5.89 -0.10
CA GLY A 245 19.45 -4.75 0.77
C GLY A 245 19.94 -3.52 -0.01
N LYS A 246 20.71 -3.71 -1.08
CA LYS A 246 21.15 -2.61 -1.96
C LYS A 246 19.96 -1.95 -2.67
N VAL A 247 19.04 -2.72 -3.24
CA VAL A 247 17.85 -2.18 -3.91
C VAL A 247 16.98 -1.40 -2.92
N GLU A 248 16.69 -1.97 -1.74
CA GLU A 248 15.94 -1.29 -0.68
C GLU A 248 16.60 0.06 -0.30
N ASN A 249 17.93 0.07 -0.14
CA ASN A 249 18.67 1.28 0.22
C ASN A 249 18.69 2.34 -0.88
N VAL A 250 18.78 1.95 -2.16
CA VAL A 250 18.65 2.89 -3.29
C VAL A 250 17.27 3.54 -3.27
N MET A 251 16.21 2.74 -3.11
CA MET A 251 14.83 3.23 -3.07
C MET A 251 14.59 4.17 -1.87
N LYS A 252 15.19 3.90 -0.71
CA LYS A 252 15.17 4.81 0.45
C LYS A 252 15.90 6.13 0.18
N LYS A 253 17.06 6.10 -0.49
CA LYS A 253 17.80 7.32 -0.85
C LYS A 253 17.00 8.19 -1.83
N MET A 254 16.36 7.58 -2.84
CA MET A 254 15.46 8.28 -3.75
C MET A 254 14.30 8.92 -2.98
N ALA A 255 13.70 8.19 -2.04
CA ALA A 255 12.62 8.71 -1.21
C ALA A 255 13.04 9.92 -0.38
N LYS A 256 14.22 9.89 0.25
CA LYS A 256 14.77 11.04 0.99
C LYS A 256 15.04 12.24 0.08
N LYS A 257 15.54 12.02 -1.15
CA LYS A 257 15.71 13.09 -2.14
C LYS A 257 14.35 13.71 -2.51
N ALA A 258 13.32 12.89 -2.73
CA ALA A 258 11.97 13.36 -3.00
C ALA A 258 11.35 14.10 -1.80
N GLN A 259 11.55 13.62 -0.56
CA GLN A 259 11.14 14.32 0.65
C GLN A 259 11.80 15.69 0.77
N LYS A 260 13.12 15.79 0.58
CA LYS A 260 13.83 17.09 0.60
C LYS A 260 13.24 18.06 -0.43
N LYS A 261 13.09 17.63 -1.68
CA LYS A 261 12.51 18.45 -2.75
C LYS A 261 11.08 18.89 -2.40
N GLN A 262 10.20 17.95 -2.09
CA GLN A 262 8.76 18.20 -1.98
C GLN A 262 8.34 18.75 -0.62
N LEU A 263 9.05 18.43 0.47
CA LEU A 263 8.68 18.79 1.85
C LEU A 263 9.58 19.87 2.47
N GLU A 264 10.62 20.31 1.78
CA GLU A 264 11.44 21.45 2.21
C GLU A 264 11.50 22.52 1.12
N THR A 265 11.98 22.18 -0.08
CA THR A 265 12.19 23.17 -1.15
C THR A 265 10.88 23.67 -1.77
N GLU A 266 9.95 22.77 -2.07
CA GLU A 266 8.68 23.07 -2.74
C GLU A 266 7.49 23.05 -1.75
N TYR A 267 7.75 23.14 -0.45
CA TYR A 267 6.68 23.09 0.54
C TYR A 267 5.96 24.44 0.61
N PRO A 268 4.61 24.47 0.62
CA PRO A 268 3.87 25.74 0.64
C PRO A 268 4.22 26.59 1.86
N THR A 269 4.38 27.90 1.64
CA THR A 269 4.43 28.91 2.70
C THR A 269 3.10 28.98 3.46
N PRO A 270 3.06 29.58 4.67
CA PRO A 270 1.80 29.74 5.41
C PRO A 270 0.70 30.47 4.63
N GLU A 271 1.04 31.47 3.81
CA GLU A 271 0.07 32.20 2.99
C GLU A 271 -0.48 31.32 1.84
N GLU A 272 0.41 30.61 1.14
CA GLU A 272 0.00 29.65 0.10
C GLU A 272 -0.83 28.51 0.69
N PHE A 273 -0.47 28.04 1.89
CA PHE A 273 -1.22 27.02 2.61
C PHE A 273 -2.66 27.46 2.88
N ASN A 274 -2.85 28.69 3.35
CA ASN A 274 -4.18 29.25 3.52
C ASN A 274 -4.96 29.31 2.19
N LYS A 275 -4.32 29.73 1.10
CA LYS A 275 -4.93 29.74 -0.25
C LYS A 275 -5.31 28.33 -0.72
N ILE A 276 -4.47 27.33 -0.46
CA ILE A 276 -4.73 25.93 -0.83
C ILE A 276 -5.91 25.37 -0.03
N LEU A 277 -5.90 25.51 1.30
CA LEU A 277 -6.94 24.92 2.15
C LEU A 277 -8.30 25.58 2.00
N THR A 278 -8.35 26.90 1.74
CA THR A 278 -9.61 27.64 1.54
C THR A 278 -10.34 27.27 0.24
N ARG A 279 -9.71 26.50 -0.66
CA ARG A 279 -10.39 25.85 -1.80
C ARG A 279 -11.29 24.69 -1.39
N CYS A 280 -11.12 24.14 -0.19
CA CYS A 280 -11.84 22.95 0.25
C CYS A 280 -13.34 23.22 0.38
N ILE A 281 -14.13 22.35 -0.27
CA ILE A 281 -15.59 22.40 -0.28
C ILE A 281 -16.22 21.55 0.85
N LYS A 282 -15.41 21.08 1.81
CA LYS A 282 -15.83 20.20 2.93
C LYS A 282 -16.69 19.00 2.49
N CYS A 283 -16.35 18.33 1.39
CA CYS A 283 -17.07 17.12 0.95
C CYS A 283 -16.75 15.84 1.77
N TYR A 284 -15.87 15.92 2.77
CA TYR A 284 -15.44 14.84 3.67
C TYR A 284 -14.86 13.55 3.05
N ARG A 285 -14.82 13.41 1.72
CA ARG A 285 -14.22 12.25 1.02
C ARG A 285 -12.82 11.88 1.53
N CYS A 286 -11.98 12.88 1.79
CA CYS A 286 -10.63 12.67 2.29
C CYS A 286 -10.61 12.02 3.69
N ARG A 287 -11.60 12.32 4.54
CA ARG A 287 -11.81 11.67 5.84
C ARG A 287 -12.26 10.22 5.62
N ASP A 288 -13.28 10.01 4.80
CA ASP A 288 -13.97 8.72 4.66
C ASP A 288 -13.09 7.65 4.01
N VAL A 289 -12.20 8.05 3.09
CA VAL A 289 -11.23 7.17 2.43
C VAL A 289 -9.97 6.92 3.27
N CYS A 290 -9.77 7.63 4.38
CA CYS A 290 -8.53 7.54 5.12
C CYS A 290 -8.43 6.20 5.85
N PRO A 291 -7.45 5.34 5.53
CA PRO A 291 -7.47 3.96 6.02
C PRO A 291 -7.22 3.85 7.54
N VAL A 292 -6.61 4.87 8.13
CA VAL A 292 -6.33 4.95 9.58
C VAL A 292 -7.41 5.71 10.35
N CYS A 293 -8.40 6.29 9.65
CA CYS A 293 -9.51 7.05 10.26
C CYS A 293 -10.77 6.17 10.35
N ASN A 294 -10.88 5.43 11.44
CA ASN A 294 -11.93 4.42 11.65
C ASN A 294 -12.72 4.63 12.96
N CYS A 295 -12.74 5.85 13.48
CA CYS A 295 -13.49 6.16 14.70
C CYS A 295 -14.99 5.95 14.47
N ARG A 296 -15.71 5.36 15.44
CA ARG A 296 -17.17 5.18 15.37
C ARG A 296 -17.92 6.51 15.43
N VAL A 297 -17.41 7.46 16.21
CA VAL A 297 -17.97 8.80 16.36
C VAL A 297 -16.93 9.82 15.93
N CYS A 298 -17.26 10.68 14.97
CA CYS A 298 -16.35 11.69 14.47
C CYS A 298 -16.54 13.03 15.21
N SER A 299 -15.44 13.62 15.71
CA SER A 299 -15.50 14.97 16.27
C SER A 299 -15.97 16.02 15.26
N LEU A 300 -15.82 15.76 13.95
CA LEU A 300 -16.29 16.65 12.89
C LEU A 300 -17.82 16.61 12.69
N GLU A 301 -18.52 15.66 13.31
CA GLU A 301 -19.97 15.47 13.18
C GLU A 301 -20.74 15.98 14.41
N ARG A 302 -20.07 16.66 15.35
CA ARG A 302 -20.75 17.29 16.48
C ARG A 302 -21.50 18.54 16.03
N ASP A 303 -22.68 18.77 16.60
CA ASP A 303 -23.59 19.89 16.30
C ASP A 303 -22.89 21.26 16.33
N PHE A 304 -21.90 21.44 17.22
CA PHE A 304 -21.14 22.70 17.31
C PHE A 304 -20.30 23.01 16.05
N PHE A 305 -19.98 22.00 15.23
CA PHE A 305 -19.26 22.14 13.96
C PHE A 305 -20.20 22.07 12.75
N GLU A 306 -21.50 21.97 12.97
CA GLU A 306 -22.49 21.97 11.90
C GLU A 306 -22.55 23.37 11.27
N GLU A 307 -22.39 23.42 9.95
CA GLU A 307 -22.56 24.63 9.16
C GLU A 307 -23.89 24.57 8.43
N LYS A 308 -24.54 25.72 8.22
CA LYS A 308 -25.79 25.72 7.46
C LYS A 308 -25.49 25.38 6.01
N PRO A 309 -26.37 24.64 5.31
CA PRO A 309 -26.16 24.29 3.90
C PRO A 309 -25.98 25.49 2.96
N THR A 310 -26.45 26.69 3.37
CA THR A 310 -26.35 27.94 2.62
C THR A 310 -25.05 28.70 2.85
N ASP A 311 -24.28 28.34 3.87
CA ASP A 311 -23.08 29.07 4.25
C ASP A 311 -21.90 28.65 3.36
N LYS A 312 -20.96 29.58 3.16
CA LYS A 312 -19.68 29.22 2.56
C LYS A 312 -18.93 28.32 3.56
N PRO A 313 -18.45 27.14 3.14
CA PRO A 313 -17.67 26.26 4.01
C PRO A 313 -16.49 26.99 4.68
N ASP A 314 -16.28 26.80 5.99
CA ASP A 314 -15.02 27.14 6.66
C ASP A 314 -14.17 25.87 6.83
N PRO A 315 -13.24 25.61 5.88
CA PRO A 315 -12.48 24.38 5.90
C PRO A 315 -11.33 24.39 6.91
N LEU A 316 -10.91 25.55 7.44
CA LEU A 316 -9.73 25.64 8.29
C LEU A 316 -9.93 24.90 9.60
N LEU A 317 -11.12 25.03 10.21
CA LEU A 317 -11.48 24.31 11.42
C LEU A 317 -11.48 22.80 11.19
N MET A 318 -12.10 22.34 10.09
CA MET A 318 -12.11 20.91 9.72
C MET A 318 -10.70 20.37 9.51
N HIS A 319 -9.87 21.09 8.76
CA HIS A 319 -8.49 20.67 8.50
C HIS A 319 -7.64 20.68 9.77
N GLY A 320 -7.81 21.67 10.65
CA GLY A 320 -7.13 21.75 11.94
C GLY A 320 -7.47 20.57 12.85
N LEU A 321 -8.77 20.29 13.04
CA LEU A 321 -9.24 19.14 13.82
C LEU A 321 -8.74 17.82 13.25
N ARG A 322 -8.90 17.63 11.93
CA ARG A 322 -8.48 16.38 11.26
C ARG A 322 -6.96 16.20 11.34
N MET A 323 -6.18 17.26 11.15
CA MET A 323 -4.72 17.22 11.28
C MET A 323 -4.30 16.86 12.71
N GLY A 324 -4.88 17.50 13.72
CA GLY A 324 -4.61 17.17 15.12
C GLY A 324 -4.95 15.72 15.49
N HIS A 325 -5.91 15.10 14.79
CA HIS A 325 -6.30 13.72 15.04
C HIS A 325 -5.49 12.68 14.27
N MET A 326 -5.01 13.04 13.07
CA MET A 326 -4.53 12.07 12.09
C MET A 326 -3.08 12.26 11.68
N ALA A 327 -2.50 13.46 11.82
CA ALA A 327 -1.17 13.74 11.28
C ALA A 327 -0.08 12.86 11.91
N PHE A 328 -0.16 12.57 13.21
CA PHE A 328 0.82 11.74 13.91
C PHE A 328 0.79 10.27 13.47
N SER A 329 -0.39 9.78 13.06
CA SER A 329 -0.60 8.43 12.51
C SER A 329 -0.66 8.41 10.98
N CYS A 330 -0.27 9.50 10.31
CA CYS A 330 -0.31 9.56 8.85
C CYS A 330 0.74 8.61 8.26
N ILE A 331 0.28 7.64 7.48
CA ILE A 331 1.15 6.67 6.79
C ILE A 331 1.54 7.11 5.37
N ASN A 332 1.21 8.35 4.97
CA ASN A 332 1.49 8.93 3.65
C ASN A 332 0.96 8.07 2.46
N CYS A 333 -0.17 7.38 2.63
CA CYS A 333 -0.72 6.49 1.60
C CYS A 333 -1.33 7.18 0.38
N GLY A 334 -1.62 8.48 0.44
CA GLY A 334 -2.10 9.28 -0.70
C GLY A 334 -3.61 9.30 -0.89
N GLN A 335 -4.37 8.35 -0.32
CA GLN A 335 -5.82 8.21 -0.54
C GLN A 335 -6.62 9.51 -0.39
N CYS A 336 -6.28 10.33 0.63
CA CYS A 336 -6.96 11.59 0.89
C CYS A 336 -6.74 12.67 -0.18
N GLU A 337 -5.60 12.63 -0.86
CA GLU A 337 -5.23 13.51 -1.98
C GLU A 337 -5.89 13.01 -3.27
N ASP A 338 -5.83 11.70 -3.51
CA ASP A 338 -6.39 11.04 -4.70
C ASP A 338 -7.90 11.30 -4.88
N VAL A 339 -8.68 11.36 -3.79
CA VAL A 339 -10.14 11.61 -3.85
C VAL A 339 -10.55 13.08 -3.80
N CYS A 340 -9.59 14.01 -3.72
CA CYS A 340 -9.90 15.43 -3.51
C CYS A 340 -10.30 16.12 -4.82
N PRO A 341 -11.56 16.58 -4.98
CA PRO A 341 -11.99 17.26 -6.21
C PRO A 341 -11.33 18.63 -6.41
N MET A 342 -10.68 19.15 -5.37
CA MET A 342 -9.99 20.44 -5.38
C MET A 342 -8.46 20.29 -5.45
N GLU A 343 -7.96 19.05 -5.63
CA GLU A 343 -6.54 18.72 -5.77
C GLU A 343 -5.70 19.23 -4.58
N ILE A 344 -6.26 19.19 -3.37
CA ILE A 344 -5.55 19.60 -2.16
C ILE A 344 -4.52 18.51 -1.82
N PRO A 345 -3.22 18.84 -1.72
CA PRO A 345 -2.15 17.86 -1.52
C PRO A 345 -2.05 17.39 -0.07
N LEU A 346 -3.12 16.82 0.48
CA LEU A 346 -3.26 16.49 1.90
C LEU A 346 -2.18 15.52 2.39
N ALA A 347 -1.74 14.57 1.55
CA ALA A 347 -0.69 13.63 1.93
C ALA A 347 0.64 14.35 2.13
N LYS A 348 0.98 15.32 1.25
CA LYS A 348 2.17 16.18 1.38
C LYS A 348 2.16 16.94 2.71
N LEU A 349 1.02 17.55 3.04
CA LEU A 349 0.85 18.36 4.26
C LEU A 349 0.99 17.50 5.52
N TYR A 350 0.32 16.35 5.55
CA TYR A 350 0.30 15.49 6.73
C TYR A 350 1.64 14.79 6.93
N GLN A 351 2.32 14.42 5.85
CA GLN A 351 3.65 13.80 5.94
C GLN A 351 4.69 14.77 6.52
N LYS A 352 4.63 16.08 6.20
CA LYS A 352 5.55 17.06 6.82
C LYS A 352 5.42 17.08 8.34
N VAL A 353 4.17 17.10 8.83
CA VAL A 353 3.88 17.06 10.27
C VAL A 353 4.33 15.73 10.88
N GLN A 354 4.05 14.60 10.23
CA GLN A 354 4.45 13.28 10.73
C GLN A 354 5.97 13.13 10.80
N LEU A 355 6.72 13.59 9.79
CA LEU A 355 8.18 13.52 9.79
C LEU A 355 8.79 14.40 10.88
N LYS A 356 8.25 15.61 11.10
CA LYS A 356 8.65 16.44 12.24
C LYS A 356 8.35 15.74 13.57
N TYR A 357 7.17 15.13 13.69
CA TYR A 357 6.80 14.37 14.88
C TYR A 357 7.73 13.18 15.13
N LYS A 358 8.11 12.47 14.07
CA LYS A 358 9.11 11.38 14.12
C LYS A 358 10.48 11.88 14.58
N GLU A 359 10.93 13.04 14.09
CA GLU A 359 12.19 13.65 14.52
C GLU A 359 12.16 14.00 16.02
N ASP A 360 11.06 14.60 16.47
CA ASP A 360 10.92 15.07 17.85
C ASP A 360 10.66 13.92 18.87
N THR A 361 10.07 12.80 18.44
CA THR A 361 9.60 11.73 19.35
C THR A 361 10.14 10.34 19.06
N GLY A 362 10.74 10.11 17.90
CA GLY A 362 11.11 8.77 17.41
C GLY A 362 9.94 7.93 16.89
N TYR A 363 8.69 8.42 16.97
CA TYR A 363 7.51 7.66 16.53
C TYR A 363 7.43 7.53 15.01
N ILE A 364 7.23 6.30 14.52
CA ILE A 364 7.02 6.00 13.11
C ILE A 364 5.64 5.36 12.95
N ALA A 365 4.73 6.06 12.29
CA ALA A 365 3.38 5.58 12.03
C ALA A 365 3.40 4.22 11.32
N GLY A 366 2.63 3.25 11.84
CA GLY A 366 2.53 1.89 11.33
C GLY A 366 3.78 1.02 11.52
N VAL A 367 4.78 1.50 12.29
CA VAL A 367 6.04 0.77 12.53
C VAL A 367 6.34 0.66 14.03
N SER A 368 6.31 1.78 14.77
CA SER A 368 6.50 1.78 16.23
C SER A 368 5.44 0.90 16.91
N PRO A 369 5.76 0.13 17.96
CA PRO A 369 4.81 -0.81 18.58
C PRO A 369 3.67 -0.09 19.30
N ASP A 370 3.95 1.03 19.96
CA ASP A 370 2.97 1.77 20.76
C ASP A 370 2.12 2.72 19.90
N LYS A 371 1.09 3.32 20.52
CA LYS A 371 0.32 4.43 19.94
C LYS A 371 1.19 5.69 19.84
N ALA A 372 0.84 6.58 18.93
CA ALA A 372 1.43 7.93 18.89
C ALA A 372 1.28 8.59 20.28
N PRO A 373 2.35 9.09 20.90
CA PRO A 373 2.28 9.73 22.23
C PRO A 373 1.22 10.84 22.40
N MET A 374 0.83 11.53 21.32
CA MET A 374 -0.26 12.52 21.35
C MET A 374 -1.64 11.94 20.99
N TYR A 375 -1.84 10.65 21.19
CA TYR A 375 -3.13 9.99 20.97
C TYR A 375 -4.09 10.27 22.13
N SER A 376 -5.26 10.81 21.82
CA SER A 376 -6.33 11.01 22.81
C SER A 376 -6.99 9.68 23.17
N LYS A 377 -6.92 9.28 24.45
CA LYS A 377 -7.58 8.08 24.99
C LYS A 377 -9.12 8.11 24.90
N LEU A 378 -9.73 9.28 24.73
CA LEU A 378 -11.18 9.42 24.46
C LEU A 378 -11.62 8.74 23.15
N LYS A 379 -10.66 8.29 22.32
CA LYS A 379 -10.91 7.49 21.12
C LYS A 379 -11.04 5.98 21.40
N GLU A 380 -10.77 5.53 22.63
CA GLU A 380 -10.80 4.12 23.06
C GLU A 380 -12.08 3.76 23.79
N GLU A 381 -12.71 4.73 24.46
CA GLU A 381 -14.05 4.58 25.02
C GLU A 381 -15.07 4.63 23.87
N ILE A 382 -15.27 3.47 23.28
CA ILE A 382 -16.52 3.07 22.66
C ILE A 382 -17.59 3.32 23.73
N ILE A 383 -18.29 4.45 23.66
CA ILE A 383 -19.53 4.62 24.40
C ILE A 383 -20.47 3.53 23.87
N GLU A 384 -20.89 2.66 24.79
CA GLU A 384 -21.89 1.61 24.59
C GLU A 384 -23.17 2.15 23.93
#